data_AF-A0A813LK17-F1
#
_entry.id   AF-A0A813LK17-F1
#
_cell.length_a   1.000
_cell.length_b   1.000
_cell.length_c   1.000
_cell.angle_alpha   90.00
_cell.angle_beta   90.00
_cell.angle_gamma   90.00
#
_symmetry.space_group_name_H-M   'P 1'
#
loop_
_entity.id
_entity.type
_entity.pdbx_description
1 polymer ?
#
loop_
_entity_poly.entity_id
_entity_poly.type
_entity_poly.pdbx_seq_one_letter_code
_entity_poly.pdbx_strand_id
1 'polypeptide(L)'
;MELSVKGSGSIKSFKFEAVEASLTVAELKKKCQEECGLETNQQRLFLKGKLLKDEDTLEASKITDKATLFLVKGAAPVSGGASGSAAKEDKKEESSTPAVSVSCLGGCGFFGSPSTENYCSKCFGIKNNKEEEEAAKAKAERKEEEKKKEDSEKPEVVEEPPRKPQEDVTKCWHCTKKCGLTGFLCRCEYVFCSKCRHAEDHDCIFDHKGKGREILAKNNPNITVKGGGSGFSGV
;
A
#
# COMPACT_ATOMS: atom_id res chain seq x y z
N MET A 1 32.75 -8.10 -24.68
CA MET A 1 32.20 -6.74 -24.68
C MET A 1 32.41 -6.09 -23.32
N GLU A 2 32.61 -4.78 -23.26
CA GLU A 2 32.62 -4.01 -22.00
C GLU A 2 31.19 -3.59 -21.63
N LEU A 3 30.75 -3.85 -20.40
CA LEU A 3 29.45 -3.40 -19.86
C LEU A 3 29.65 -2.56 -18.60
N SER A 4 29.01 -1.38 -18.54
CA SER A 4 29.01 -0.53 -17.34
C SER A 4 27.66 -0.64 -16.62
N VAL A 5 27.64 -1.11 -15.37
CA VAL A 5 26.42 -1.19 -14.55
C VAL A 5 26.42 -0.07 -13.53
N LYS A 6 25.43 0.82 -13.62
CA LYS A 6 25.20 1.91 -12.66
C LYS A 6 24.13 1.50 -11.66
N GLY A 7 24.55 1.25 -10.42
CA GLY A 7 23.64 1.10 -9.30
C GLY A 7 22.88 2.39 -8.97
N SER A 8 21.69 2.24 -8.39
CA SER A 8 20.90 3.33 -7.82
C SER A 8 20.75 3.19 -6.30
N GLY A 9 20.79 4.30 -5.58
CA GLY A 9 20.72 4.31 -4.11
C GLY A 9 21.98 3.74 -3.47
N SER A 10 21.83 2.68 -2.67
CA SER A 10 22.93 2.03 -1.94
C SER A 10 23.83 1.12 -2.79
N ILE A 11 23.50 0.94 -4.07
CA ILE A 11 24.18 0.03 -4.98
C ILE A 11 25.37 0.76 -5.63
N LYS A 12 26.57 0.18 -5.54
CA LYS A 12 27.78 0.72 -6.20
C LYS A 12 27.68 0.55 -7.73
N SER A 13 28.38 1.40 -8.48
CA SER A 13 28.57 1.21 -9.93
C SER A 13 29.85 0.43 -10.21
N PHE A 14 29.79 -0.53 -11.12
CA PHE A 14 30.87 -1.45 -11.48
C PHE A 14 30.88 -1.70 -12.99
N LYS A 15 31.96 -2.30 -13.49
CA LYS A 15 32.14 -2.61 -14.90
C LYS A 15 32.52 -4.08 -15.06
N PHE A 16 32.05 -4.69 -16.13
CA PHE A 16 32.51 -6.00 -16.57
C PHE A 16 33.29 -5.86 -17.88
N GLU A 17 34.54 -6.27 -17.86
CA GLU A 17 35.33 -6.53 -19.06
C GLU A 17 35.15 -8.00 -19.46
N ALA A 18 35.19 -8.30 -20.76
CA ALA A 18 34.99 -9.65 -21.32
C ALA A 18 33.64 -10.35 -21.05
N VAL A 19 32.51 -9.64 -21.17
CA VAL A 19 31.18 -10.28 -21.25
C VAL A 19 30.88 -10.75 -22.68
N GLU A 20 30.43 -12.00 -22.86
CA GLU A 20 29.96 -12.54 -24.14
C GLU A 20 28.52 -12.14 -24.42
N ALA A 21 28.18 -11.82 -25.67
CA ALA A 21 26.86 -11.31 -26.06
C ALA A 21 25.75 -12.38 -26.06
N SER A 22 26.15 -13.65 -26.17
CA SER A 22 25.32 -14.85 -26.07
C SER A 22 24.75 -15.10 -24.68
N LEU A 23 25.32 -14.50 -23.63
CA LEU A 23 24.86 -14.68 -22.26
C LEU A 23 23.44 -14.15 -22.06
N THR A 24 22.73 -14.76 -21.12
CA THR A 24 21.37 -14.36 -20.73
C THR A 24 21.39 -13.27 -19.66
N VAL A 25 20.30 -12.50 -19.57
CA VAL A 25 20.11 -11.54 -18.47
C VAL A 25 20.08 -12.24 -17.11
N ALA A 26 19.60 -13.49 -17.02
CA ALA A 26 19.66 -14.30 -15.79
C ALA A 26 21.10 -14.51 -15.29
N GLU A 27 22.03 -14.85 -16.19
CA GLU A 27 23.45 -15.02 -15.86
C GLU A 27 24.13 -13.69 -15.53
N LEU A 28 23.76 -12.61 -16.22
CA LEU A 28 24.24 -11.27 -15.88
C LEU A 28 23.78 -10.84 -14.48
N LYS A 29 22.53 -11.15 -14.09
CA LYS A 29 22.04 -10.92 -12.73
C LYS A 29 22.82 -11.75 -11.70
N LYS A 30 23.24 -12.97 -12.03
CA LYS A 30 24.06 -13.80 -11.13
C LYS A 30 25.44 -13.17 -10.89
N LYS A 31 26.15 -12.71 -11.93
CA LYS A 31 27.42 -11.97 -11.78
C LYS A 31 27.23 -10.66 -10.99
N CYS A 32 26.12 -9.97 -11.27
CA CYS A 32 25.72 -8.77 -10.56
C CYS A 32 25.37 -9.01 -9.07
N GLN A 33 24.93 -10.22 -8.70
CA GLN A 33 24.68 -10.61 -7.31
C GLN A 33 25.97 -10.72 -6.50
N GLU A 34 27.06 -11.18 -7.10
CA GLU A 34 28.38 -11.29 -6.46
C GLU A 34 28.96 -9.90 -6.15
N GLU A 35 28.84 -8.95 -7.07
CA GLU A 35 29.30 -7.55 -6.89
C GLU A 35 28.39 -6.71 -5.98
N CYS A 36 27.06 -6.89 -6.05
CA CYS A 36 26.09 -6.05 -5.33
C CYS A 36 25.55 -6.63 -4.02
N GLY A 37 25.73 -7.94 -3.78
CA GLY A 37 25.08 -8.64 -2.67
C GLY A 37 23.54 -8.70 -2.76
N LEU A 38 22.96 -8.45 -3.93
CA LEU A 38 21.50 -8.47 -4.16
C LEU A 38 21.09 -9.76 -4.86
N GLU A 39 20.14 -10.50 -4.29
CA GLU A 39 19.55 -11.68 -4.96
C GLU A 39 18.99 -11.33 -6.35
N THR A 40 19.10 -12.26 -7.31
CA THR A 40 18.56 -12.12 -8.68
C THR A 40 17.10 -11.65 -8.71
N ASN A 41 16.27 -12.13 -7.79
CA ASN A 41 14.86 -11.75 -7.62
C ASN A 41 14.64 -10.27 -7.25
N GLN A 42 15.64 -9.64 -6.63
CA GLN A 42 15.62 -8.22 -6.25
C GLN A 42 16.31 -7.32 -7.29
N GLN A 43 16.87 -7.88 -8.35
CA GLN A 43 17.59 -7.11 -9.37
C GLN A 43 16.70 -6.73 -10.55
N ARG A 44 16.53 -5.42 -10.77
CA ARG A 44 15.88 -4.86 -11.97
C ARG A 44 16.91 -4.13 -12.81
N LEU A 45 17.24 -4.70 -13.96
CA LEU A 45 18.18 -4.14 -14.95
C LEU A 45 17.43 -3.39 -16.03
N PHE A 46 17.83 -2.14 -16.28
CA PHE A 46 17.25 -1.28 -17.31
C PHE A 46 18.30 -0.88 -18.34
N LEU A 47 17.94 -0.96 -19.63
CA LEU A 47 18.73 -0.47 -20.75
C LEU A 47 17.90 0.55 -21.53
N LYS A 48 18.38 1.80 -21.64
CA LYS A 48 17.68 2.89 -22.36
C LYS A 48 16.19 3.03 -21.97
N GLY A 49 15.85 2.75 -20.71
CA GLY A 49 14.49 2.78 -20.18
C GLY A 49 13.67 1.48 -20.33
N LYS A 50 14.12 0.49 -21.11
CA LYS A 50 13.49 -0.84 -21.18
C LYS A 50 13.96 -1.71 -20.01
N LEU A 51 13.02 -2.30 -19.27
CA LEU A 51 13.30 -3.36 -18.30
C LEU A 51 13.69 -4.65 -19.04
N LEU A 52 14.81 -5.25 -18.66
CA LEU A 52 15.29 -6.52 -19.22
C LEU A 52 14.66 -7.71 -18.47
N LYS A 53 14.17 -8.70 -19.21
CA LYS A 53 13.70 -9.98 -18.64
C LYS A 53 14.83 -10.99 -18.60
N ASP A 54 14.72 -11.96 -17.71
CA ASP A 54 15.69 -13.05 -17.53
C ASP A 54 15.86 -13.92 -18.80
N GLU A 55 14.81 -14.02 -19.61
CA GLU A 55 14.76 -14.75 -20.89
C GLU A 55 15.39 -13.99 -22.07
N ASP A 56 15.62 -12.67 -21.95
CA ASP A 56 16.26 -11.88 -23.01
C ASP A 56 17.78 -12.18 -23.04
N THR A 57 18.34 -12.41 -24.23
CA THR A 57 19.81 -12.37 -24.42
C THR A 57 20.30 -10.93 -24.53
N LEU A 58 21.61 -10.70 -24.36
CA LEU A 58 22.18 -9.35 -24.50
C LEU A 58 22.02 -8.84 -25.96
N GLU A 59 22.18 -9.73 -26.94
CA GLU A 59 21.92 -9.44 -28.36
C GLU A 59 20.47 -9.04 -28.64
N ALA A 60 19.49 -9.82 -28.16
CA ALA A 60 18.05 -9.51 -28.30
C ALA A 60 17.70 -8.17 -27.62
N SER A 61 18.42 -7.84 -26.54
CA SER A 61 18.32 -6.58 -25.81
C SER A 61 18.96 -5.38 -26.53
N LYS A 62 19.61 -5.58 -27.68
CA LYS A 62 20.36 -4.56 -28.43
C LYS A 62 21.48 -3.92 -27.59
N ILE A 63 22.15 -4.74 -26.78
CA ILE A 63 23.30 -4.34 -25.99
C ILE A 63 24.52 -4.27 -26.91
N THR A 64 25.07 -3.07 -27.05
CA THR A 64 26.29 -2.80 -27.80
C THR A 64 27.53 -2.96 -26.91
N ASP A 65 28.70 -3.09 -27.51
CA ASP A 65 29.94 -2.85 -26.78
C ASP A 65 29.90 -1.46 -26.10
N LYS A 66 30.30 -1.38 -24.84
CA LYS A 66 30.21 -0.18 -23.96
C LYS A 66 28.79 0.28 -23.61
N ALA A 67 27.81 -0.62 -23.63
CA ALA A 67 26.47 -0.31 -23.10
C ALA A 67 26.50 0.03 -21.60
N THR A 68 25.65 1.00 -21.21
CA THR A 68 25.40 1.34 -19.80
C THR A 68 24.04 0.82 -19.35
N LEU A 69 24.06 -0.07 -18.36
CA LEU A 69 22.89 -0.63 -17.70
C LEU A 69 22.64 0.10 -16.38
N PHE A 70 21.38 0.21 -15.97
CA PHE A 70 21.00 0.73 -14.65
C PHE A 70 20.44 -0.40 -13.80
N LEU A 71 21.00 -0.60 -12.60
CA LEU A 71 20.52 -1.57 -11.63
C LEU A 71 19.76 -0.87 -10.50
N VAL A 72 18.53 -1.33 -10.25
CA VAL A 72 17.70 -0.88 -9.13
C VAL A 72 17.29 -2.08 -8.28
N LYS A 73 17.32 -1.90 -6.95
CA LYS A 73 16.76 -2.87 -5.99
C LYS A 73 15.23 -2.86 -6.13
N GLY A 74 14.69 -3.89 -6.77
CA GLY A 74 13.27 -4.18 -6.77
C GLY A 74 12.82 -4.80 -5.45
N ALA A 75 11.56 -4.56 -5.08
CA ALA A 75 10.89 -5.41 -4.11
C ALA A 75 10.85 -6.85 -4.67
N ALA A 76 11.22 -7.82 -3.83
CA ALA A 76 11.15 -9.24 -4.18
C ALA A 76 9.71 -9.61 -4.59
N PRO A 77 9.53 -10.49 -5.59
CA PRO A 77 8.22 -10.99 -5.92
C PRO A 77 7.70 -11.82 -4.74
N VAL A 78 6.71 -11.30 -4.02
CA VAL A 78 5.83 -12.15 -3.22
C VAL A 78 5.22 -13.19 -4.18
N SER A 79 5.19 -14.45 -3.78
CA SER A 79 4.80 -15.58 -4.62
C SER A 79 3.29 -15.60 -4.90
N GLY A 80 2.82 -14.66 -5.74
CA GLY A 80 1.51 -14.66 -6.37
C GLY A 80 1.59 -15.39 -7.69
N GLY A 81 1.39 -16.70 -7.66
CA GLY A 81 1.50 -17.54 -8.86
C GLY A 81 0.36 -17.32 -9.86
N ALA A 82 0.72 -17.14 -11.12
CA ALA A 82 -0.08 -17.51 -12.29
C ALA A 82 0.91 -17.83 -13.43
N SER A 83 0.85 -19.06 -13.96
CA SER A 83 1.84 -19.62 -14.88
C SER A 83 1.42 -19.53 -16.34
N GLY A 84 2.41 -19.44 -17.23
CA GLY A 84 2.41 -20.10 -18.53
C GLY A 84 3.85 -20.52 -18.84
N SER A 85 4.14 -21.68 -19.45
CA SER A 85 3.26 -22.77 -19.88
C SER A 85 4.08 -24.06 -20.10
N ALA A 86 3.41 -25.17 -20.45
CA ALA A 86 3.93 -26.42 -21.03
C ALA A 86 4.68 -27.45 -20.15
N ALA A 87 4.00 -28.60 -19.97
CA ALA A 87 4.46 -30.01 -19.93
C ALA A 87 5.91 -30.40 -19.56
N LYS A 88 6.07 -31.31 -18.56
CA LYS A 88 6.29 -32.76 -18.81
C LYS A 88 6.01 -33.63 -17.56
N GLU A 89 5.82 -34.94 -17.78
CA GLU A 89 5.24 -35.99 -16.92
C GLU A 89 6.07 -36.54 -15.72
N ASP A 90 5.32 -37.24 -14.85
CA ASP A 90 5.67 -38.40 -13.98
C ASP A 90 6.65 -38.30 -12.79
N LYS A 91 6.13 -38.47 -11.56
CA LYS A 91 6.08 -39.80 -10.86
C LYS A 91 5.19 -39.78 -9.58
N LYS A 92 4.58 -40.95 -9.27
CA LYS A 92 3.51 -41.23 -8.30
C LYS A 92 4.00 -41.59 -6.87
N GLU A 93 3.27 -41.12 -5.83
CA GLU A 93 2.69 -41.85 -4.65
C GLU A 93 2.16 -40.82 -3.62
N GLU A 94 0.83 -40.63 -3.47
CA GLU A 94 -0.08 -41.29 -2.49
C GLU A 94 0.31 -41.12 -1.01
N SER A 95 -0.53 -40.68 -0.07
CA SER A 95 -1.94 -40.20 -0.04
C SER A 95 -2.06 -39.23 1.16
N SER A 96 -3.12 -38.46 1.48
CA SER A 96 -4.47 -38.18 0.96
C SER A 96 -4.86 -36.79 1.53
N THR A 97 -5.91 -36.05 1.14
CA THR A 97 -6.99 -36.17 0.15
C THR A 97 -7.05 -34.86 -0.68
N PRO A 98 -7.71 -34.79 -1.86
CA PRO A 98 -7.88 -33.53 -2.57
C PRO A 98 -8.73 -32.55 -1.75
N ALA A 99 -8.14 -31.43 -1.33
CA ALA A 99 -8.89 -30.28 -0.84
C ALA A 99 -9.73 -29.77 -2.00
N VAL A 100 -11.03 -30.07 -1.99
CA VAL A 100 -12.01 -29.56 -2.95
C VAL A 100 -11.81 -28.04 -3.03
N SER A 101 -11.70 -27.50 -4.24
CA SER A 101 -11.48 -26.08 -4.46
C SER A 101 -12.77 -25.30 -4.18
N VAL A 102 -13.12 -25.18 -2.89
CA VAL A 102 -14.34 -24.51 -2.43
C VAL A 102 -14.23 -23.03 -2.77
N SER A 103 -15.17 -22.52 -3.56
CA SER A 103 -15.30 -21.09 -3.82
C SER A 103 -15.50 -20.32 -2.52
N CYS A 104 -14.84 -19.18 -2.37
CA CYS A 104 -14.92 -18.34 -1.18
C CYS A 104 -16.38 -18.08 -0.79
N LEU A 105 -16.75 -18.39 0.46
CA LEU A 105 -18.10 -18.12 1.01
C LEU A 105 -18.48 -16.63 0.96
N GLY A 106 -17.51 -15.73 0.84
CA GLY A 106 -17.72 -14.30 0.57
C GLY A 106 -18.12 -13.97 -0.88
N GLY A 107 -18.40 -14.95 -1.74
CA GLY A 107 -18.94 -14.77 -3.09
C GLY A 107 -17.99 -14.12 -4.12
N CYS A 108 -16.72 -13.89 -3.76
CA CYS A 108 -15.80 -13.07 -4.56
C CYS A 108 -15.12 -13.79 -5.74
N GLY A 109 -15.52 -15.04 -6.05
CA GLY A 109 -14.98 -15.84 -7.15
C GLY A 109 -13.54 -16.36 -6.96
N PHE A 110 -12.90 -16.09 -5.82
CA PHE A 110 -11.61 -16.65 -5.46
C PHE A 110 -11.78 -17.91 -4.59
N PHE A 111 -10.79 -18.80 -4.53
CA PHE A 111 -10.86 -20.01 -3.73
C PHE A 111 -10.69 -19.74 -2.23
N GLY A 112 -11.54 -20.37 -1.41
CA GLY A 112 -11.40 -20.41 0.03
C GLY A 112 -10.41 -21.49 0.48
N SER A 113 -9.87 -21.35 1.69
CA SER A 113 -9.05 -22.40 2.32
C SER A 113 -9.73 -22.93 3.59
N PRO A 114 -9.60 -24.23 3.94
CA PRO A 114 -10.16 -24.76 5.19
C PRO A 114 -9.63 -24.01 6.43
N SER A 115 -8.38 -23.57 6.40
CA SER A 115 -7.73 -22.79 7.47
C SER A 115 -8.31 -21.39 7.67
N THR A 116 -9.09 -20.89 6.71
CA THR A 116 -9.79 -19.59 6.75
C THR A 116 -11.29 -19.77 6.59
N GLU A 117 -11.84 -20.87 7.11
CA GLU A 117 -13.27 -21.21 7.09
C GLU A 117 -13.89 -21.20 5.68
N ASN A 118 -13.14 -21.60 4.65
CA ASN A 118 -13.53 -21.49 3.24
C ASN A 118 -13.80 -20.05 2.74
N TYR A 119 -13.26 -19.03 3.40
CA TYR A 119 -13.09 -17.69 2.84
C TYR A 119 -11.69 -17.55 2.21
N CYS A 120 -11.54 -16.63 1.25
CA CYS A 120 -10.22 -16.20 0.80
C CYS A 120 -9.58 -15.25 1.82
N SER A 121 -8.26 -15.06 1.79
CA SER A 121 -7.53 -14.21 2.74
C SER A 121 -8.08 -12.78 2.87
N LYS A 122 -8.57 -12.17 1.78
CA LYS A 122 -9.24 -10.86 1.81
C LYS A 122 -10.60 -10.90 2.49
N CYS A 123 -11.48 -11.85 2.13
CA CYS A 123 -12.81 -11.94 2.71
C CYS A 123 -12.78 -12.38 4.18
N PHE A 124 -11.83 -13.24 4.56
CA PHE A 124 -11.57 -13.62 5.94
C PHE A 124 -11.13 -12.41 6.78
N GLY A 125 -10.20 -11.60 6.27
CA GLY A 125 -9.83 -10.34 6.91
C GLY A 125 -11.02 -9.38 7.10
N ILE A 126 -11.89 -9.24 6.09
CA ILE A 126 -13.10 -8.40 6.17
C ILE A 126 -14.08 -8.96 7.21
N LYS A 127 -14.29 -10.28 7.26
CA LYS A 127 -15.13 -10.95 8.25
C LYS A 127 -14.65 -10.63 9.67
N ASN A 128 -13.39 -10.91 9.97
CA ASN A 128 -12.84 -10.74 11.32
C ASN A 128 -12.93 -9.28 11.80
N ASN A 129 -12.56 -8.31 10.96
CA ASN A 129 -12.68 -6.89 11.32
C ASN A 129 -14.14 -6.48 11.61
N LYS A 130 -15.12 -7.06 10.90
CA LYS A 130 -16.54 -6.79 11.16
C LYS A 130 -17.02 -7.46 12.46
N GLU A 131 -16.60 -8.69 12.72
CA GLU A 131 -16.92 -9.41 13.96
C GLU A 131 -16.29 -8.72 15.18
N GLU A 132 -15.08 -8.17 15.06
CA GLU A 132 -14.45 -7.34 16.09
C GLU A 132 -15.22 -6.02 16.33
N GLU A 133 -15.71 -5.35 15.27
CA GLU A 133 -16.51 -4.13 15.39
C GLU A 133 -17.88 -4.39 16.03
N GLU A 134 -18.58 -5.46 15.66
CA GLU A 134 -19.88 -5.82 16.23
C GLU A 134 -19.74 -6.39 17.66
N ALA A 135 -18.67 -7.11 17.98
CA ALA A 135 -18.35 -7.50 19.36
C ALA A 135 -17.97 -6.30 20.25
N ALA A 136 -17.37 -5.24 19.68
CA ALA A 136 -17.13 -3.99 20.40
C ALA A 136 -18.43 -3.22 20.68
N LYS A 137 -19.38 -3.19 19.73
CA LYS A 137 -20.70 -2.56 19.89
C LYS A 137 -21.55 -3.29 20.94
N ALA A 138 -21.64 -4.61 20.89
CA ALA A 138 -22.37 -5.41 21.88
C ALA A 138 -21.80 -5.26 23.32
N LYS A 139 -20.50 -4.96 23.47
CA LYS A 139 -19.88 -4.62 24.76
C LYS A 139 -20.14 -3.19 25.23
N ALA A 140 -20.45 -2.27 24.31
CA ALA A 140 -20.90 -0.93 24.67
C ALA A 140 -22.36 -0.94 25.13
N GLU A 141 -23.25 -1.64 24.42
CA GLU A 141 -24.68 -1.74 24.77
C GLU A 141 -24.90 -2.39 26.15
N ARG A 142 -24.15 -3.45 26.49
CA ARG A 142 -24.19 -4.05 27.84
C ARG A 142 -23.72 -3.13 28.98
N LYS A 143 -23.07 -2.00 28.68
CA LYS A 143 -22.62 -1.02 29.68
C LYS A 143 -23.65 0.11 29.89
N GLU A 144 -24.68 0.18 29.07
CA GLU A 144 -25.73 1.21 29.14
C GLU A 144 -26.88 0.80 30.08
N GLU A 145 -27.15 -0.50 30.24
CA GLU A 145 -28.29 -1.02 31.01
C GLU A 145 -28.15 -0.81 32.54
N GLU A 146 -26.93 -0.76 33.09
CA GLU A 146 -26.70 -0.44 34.51
C GLU A 146 -26.84 1.06 34.84
N LYS A 147 -26.86 1.96 33.85
CA LYS A 147 -26.93 3.41 34.07
C LYS A 147 -28.34 3.99 33.89
N LYS A 148 -29.38 3.16 34.09
CA LYS A 148 -30.80 3.53 33.86
C LYS A 148 -31.65 3.55 35.13
N LYS A 149 -31.17 4.24 36.16
CA LYS A 149 -31.97 4.84 37.24
C LYS A 149 -31.33 6.19 37.54
N GLU A 150 -32.16 7.26 37.55
CA GLU A 150 -31.74 8.67 37.46
C GLU A 150 -31.08 8.98 36.09
N ASP A 151 -31.49 9.96 35.29
CA ASP A 151 -32.61 10.92 35.29
C ASP A 151 -32.73 11.40 33.81
N SER A 152 -33.79 11.10 33.06
CA SER A 152 -35.11 11.73 33.05
C SER A 152 -35.19 13.20 32.61
N GLU A 153 -34.30 13.71 31.74
CA GLU A 153 -34.69 14.83 30.87
C GLU A 153 -34.13 14.84 29.42
N LYS A 154 -34.64 15.82 28.67
CA LYS A 154 -34.81 15.89 27.20
C LYS A 154 -33.61 16.60 26.54
N PRO A 155 -33.25 16.30 25.27
CA PRO A 155 -32.09 16.94 24.64
C PRO A 155 -32.35 18.41 24.31
N GLU A 156 -31.52 19.28 24.87
CA GLU A 156 -31.42 20.69 24.48
C GLU A 156 -30.09 20.96 23.75
N VAL A 157 -30.11 21.91 22.82
CA VAL A 157 -28.99 22.17 21.90
C VAL A 157 -27.90 22.93 22.65
N VAL A 158 -26.73 22.32 22.83
CA VAL A 158 -25.58 23.00 23.44
C VAL A 158 -24.95 23.94 22.40
N GLU A 159 -25.16 25.23 22.61
CA GLU A 159 -24.51 26.33 21.88
C GLU A 159 -22.98 26.26 22.10
N GLU A 160 -22.20 26.25 21.01
CA GLU A 160 -20.73 26.20 21.08
C GLU A 160 -20.21 27.54 21.63
N PRO A 161 -19.38 27.56 22.69
CA PRO A 161 -18.97 28.81 23.32
C PRO A 161 -18.18 29.69 22.33
N PRO A 162 -18.40 31.02 22.32
CA PRO A 162 -17.82 31.92 21.32
C PRO A 162 -16.29 31.87 21.36
N ARG A 163 -15.69 31.40 20.25
CA ARG A 163 -14.24 31.30 20.08
C ARG A 163 -13.63 32.70 20.21
N LYS A 164 -12.65 32.86 21.10
CA LYS A 164 -12.01 34.16 21.34
C LYS A 164 -11.23 34.60 20.09
N PRO A 165 -11.55 35.74 19.45
CA PRO A 165 -10.79 36.19 18.30
C PRO A 165 -9.35 36.55 18.69
N GLN A 166 -8.40 36.32 17.78
CA GLN A 166 -7.01 36.68 18.00
C GLN A 166 -6.80 38.19 17.83
N GLU A 167 -6.58 38.91 18.94
CA GLU A 167 -6.32 40.35 18.93
C GLU A 167 -5.04 40.71 18.15
N ASP A 168 -3.98 39.90 18.30
CA ASP A 168 -2.66 40.12 17.71
C ASP A 168 -2.32 39.08 16.63
N VAL A 169 -2.83 39.25 15.41
CA VAL A 169 -2.49 38.36 14.27
C VAL A 169 -1.01 38.42 13.85
N THR A 170 -0.22 39.36 14.39
CA THR A 170 1.23 39.47 14.14
C THR A 170 2.09 38.58 15.04
N LYS A 171 1.48 37.90 16.03
CA LYS A 171 2.12 37.02 17.01
C LYS A 171 1.60 35.58 16.87
N CYS A 172 2.39 34.62 17.33
CA CYS A 172 1.98 33.22 17.40
C CYS A 172 0.99 33.03 18.54
N TRP A 173 -0.18 32.43 18.29
CA TRP A 173 -1.16 32.17 19.35
C TRP A 173 -0.63 31.23 20.45
N HIS A 174 0.16 30.22 20.09
CA HIS A 174 0.70 29.25 21.06
C HIS A 174 1.93 29.76 21.85
N CYS A 175 2.87 30.45 21.20
CA CYS A 175 4.17 30.81 21.81
C CYS A 175 4.49 32.31 21.83
N THR A 176 3.49 33.17 21.56
CA THR A 176 3.53 34.66 21.52
C THR A 176 4.60 35.32 20.64
N LYS A 177 5.48 34.52 20.02
CA LYS A 177 6.58 34.95 19.16
C LYS A 177 6.07 35.74 17.95
N LYS A 178 6.71 36.86 17.65
CA LYS A 178 6.40 37.70 16.48
C LYS A 178 6.54 36.88 15.19
N CYS A 179 5.44 36.75 14.46
CA CYS A 179 5.35 36.05 13.18
C CYS A 179 5.47 37.02 11.99
N GLY A 180 5.19 38.31 12.19
CA GLY A 180 5.24 39.31 11.12
C GLY A 180 4.29 38.96 9.97
N LEU A 181 4.70 39.25 8.73
CA LEU A 181 3.93 38.88 7.53
C LEU A 181 4.03 37.38 7.17
N THR A 182 4.86 36.59 7.87
CA THR A 182 5.11 35.17 7.57
C THR A 182 4.42 34.21 8.56
N GLY A 183 3.37 34.68 9.25
CA GLY A 183 2.51 33.84 10.07
C GLY A 183 1.66 32.88 9.24
N PHE A 184 1.50 31.65 9.73
CA PHE A 184 0.67 30.63 9.11
C PHE A 184 -0.71 30.60 9.79
N LEU A 185 -1.77 30.82 9.01
CA LEU A 185 -3.15 30.63 9.47
C LEU A 185 -3.49 29.14 9.54
N CYS A 186 -3.88 28.67 10.72
CA CYS A 186 -4.39 27.31 10.89
C CYS A 186 -5.90 27.22 10.62
N ARG A 187 -6.44 26.00 10.55
CA ARG A 187 -7.87 25.71 10.35
C ARG A 187 -8.70 25.95 11.62
N CYS A 188 -8.02 26.11 12.76
CA CYS A 188 -8.57 26.67 14.00
C CYS A 188 -8.57 28.21 14.05
N GLU A 189 -8.32 28.88 12.91
CA GLU A 189 -8.48 30.34 12.72
C GLU A 189 -7.44 31.23 13.42
N TYR A 190 -6.51 30.63 14.16
CA TYR A 190 -5.37 31.30 14.77
C TYR A 190 -4.11 31.34 13.88
N VAL A 191 -3.25 32.33 14.09
CA VAL A 191 -1.97 32.53 13.40
C VAL A 191 -0.80 31.99 14.23
N PHE A 192 0.09 31.23 13.58
CA PHE A 192 1.22 30.56 14.21
C PHE A 192 2.55 30.84 13.51
N CYS A 193 3.65 30.75 14.25
CA CYS A 193 4.99 30.79 13.67
C CYS A 193 5.35 29.47 12.97
N SER A 194 6.43 29.46 12.18
CA SER A 194 6.89 28.27 11.45
C SER A 194 7.11 27.02 12.30
N LYS A 195 7.34 27.17 13.62
CA LYS A 195 7.51 26.08 14.59
C LYS A 195 6.22 25.59 15.24
N CYS A 196 5.13 26.37 15.17
CA CYS A 196 3.83 26.04 15.78
C CYS A 196 2.74 25.82 14.71
N ARG A 197 3.14 25.65 13.44
CA ARG A 197 2.20 25.64 12.29
C ARG A 197 1.49 24.32 12.08
N HIS A 198 1.99 23.21 12.64
CA HIS A 198 1.35 21.90 12.55
C HIS A 198 0.40 21.71 13.72
N ALA A 199 -0.65 20.89 13.54
CA ALA A 199 -1.72 20.71 14.54
C ALA A 199 -1.19 20.15 15.88
N GLU A 200 -0.16 19.31 15.80
CA GLU A 200 0.56 18.73 16.94
C GLU A 200 1.35 19.78 17.76
N ASP A 201 1.74 20.90 17.16
CA ASP A 201 2.60 21.92 17.77
C ASP A 201 1.82 23.06 18.47
N HIS A 202 0.49 22.99 18.55
CA HIS A 202 -0.33 24.06 19.12
C HIS A 202 -1.68 23.64 19.75
N ASP A 203 -1.83 22.38 20.16
CA ASP A 203 -3.07 21.85 20.76
C ASP A 203 -4.32 22.16 19.91
N CYS A 204 -4.23 21.86 18.61
CA CYS A 204 -5.24 22.27 17.64
C CYS A 204 -6.63 21.66 17.93
N ILE A 205 -7.58 22.50 18.31
CA ILE A 205 -8.99 22.13 18.58
C ILE A 205 -9.73 21.71 17.29
N PHE A 206 -9.20 22.01 16.10
CA PHE A 206 -9.85 21.70 14.83
C PHE A 206 -9.73 20.22 14.44
N ASP A 207 -10.85 19.52 14.19
CA ASP A 207 -10.83 18.12 13.74
C ASP A 207 -10.35 17.97 12.28
N HIS A 208 -9.03 17.81 12.15
CA HIS A 208 -8.37 17.48 10.90
C HIS A 208 -8.75 16.09 10.34
N LYS A 209 -9.13 15.13 11.19
CA LYS A 209 -9.45 13.75 10.77
C LYS A 209 -10.86 13.67 10.19
N GLY A 210 -11.85 14.28 10.85
CA GLY A 210 -13.22 14.40 10.34
C GLY A 210 -13.28 15.15 9.01
N LYS A 211 -12.71 16.36 8.94
CA LYS A 211 -12.67 17.13 7.68
C LYS A 211 -11.88 16.41 6.59
N GLY A 212 -10.81 15.68 6.94
CA GLY A 212 -10.06 14.84 6.01
C GLY A 212 -10.91 13.70 5.43
N ARG A 213 -11.67 12.97 6.27
CA ARG A 213 -12.61 11.93 5.84
C ARG A 213 -13.72 12.49 4.95
N GLU A 214 -14.28 13.64 5.31
CA GLU A 214 -15.34 14.30 4.53
C GLU A 214 -14.86 14.72 3.13
N ILE A 215 -13.66 15.31 3.03
CA ILE A 215 -13.05 15.69 1.75
C ILE A 215 -12.77 14.44 0.90
N LEU A 216 -12.26 13.36 1.50
CA LEU A 216 -12.04 12.09 0.80
C LEU A 216 -13.37 11.45 0.35
N ALA A 217 -14.44 11.51 1.15
CA ALA A 217 -15.76 11.02 0.77
C ALA A 217 -16.35 11.81 -0.40
N LYS A 218 -16.17 13.14 -0.44
CA LYS A 218 -16.61 14.01 -1.54
C LYS A 218 -15.78 13.82 -2.82
N ASN A 219 -14.48 13.58 -2.69
CA ASN A 219 -13.55 13.53 -3.82
C ASN A 219 -13.24 12.11 -4.33
N ASN A 220 -13.66 11.06 -3.64
CA ASN A 220 -13.56 9.68 -4.15
C ASN A 220 -14.55 9.52 -5.32
N PRO A 221 -14.09 9.36 -6.57
CA PRO A 221 -14.99 9.04 -7.67
C PRO A 221 -15.61 7.67 -7.39
N ASN A 222 -16.92 7.54 -7.60
CA ASN A 222 -17.60 6.26 -7.43
C ASN A 222 -17.19 5.31 -8.57
N ILE A 223 -16.17 4.47 -8.31
CA ILE A 223 -15.68 3.45 -9.24
C ILE A 223 -16.71 2.30 -9.27
N THR A 224 -17.80 2.53 -9.99
CA THR A 224 -18.74 1.48 -10.35
C THR A 224 -18.05 0.55 -11.34
N VAL A 225 -17.49 -0.55 -10.83
CA VAL A 225 -17.02 -1.66 -11.67
C VAL A 225 -18.26 -2.23 -12.35
N LYS A 226 -18.50 -1.85 -13.62
CA LYS A 226 -19.59 -2.39 -14.43
C LYS A 226 -19.34 -3.87 -14.68
N GLY A 227 -19.87 -4.71 -13.80
CA GLY A 227 -19.92 -6.16 -13.99
C GLY A 227 -20.73 -6.48 -15.24
N GLY A 228 -20.05 -6.97 -16.28
CA GLY A 228 -20.71 -7.50 -17.46
C GLY A 228 -21.41 -8.82 -17.14
N GLY A 229 -22.66 -8.74 -16.70
CA GLY A 229 -23.52 -9.91 -16.49
C GLY A 229 -23.94 -10.51 -17.83
N SER A 230 -23.13 -11.40 -18.41
CA SER A 230 -23.58 -12.29 -19.47
C SER A 230 -24.48 -13.37 -18.88
N GLY A 231 -25.79 -13.26 -19.13
CA GLY A 231 -26.78 -14.21 -18.62
C GLY A 231 -26.60 -15.60 -19.24
N PHE A 232 -26.72 -16.63 -18.40
CA PHE A 232 -26.78 -18.02 -18.82
C PHE A 232 -28.12 -18.61 -18.35
N SER A 233 -29.18 -18.39 -19.15
CA SER A 233 -30.45 -19.08 -18.95
C SER A 233 -30.31 -20.52 -19.43
N GLY A 234 -30.45 -21.47 -18.50
CA GLY A 234 -30.58 -22.88 -18.85
C GLY A 234 -32.03 -23.26 -19.16
N VAL A 235 -32.21 -23.99 -20.26
CA VAL A 235 -33.28 -24.97 -20.49
C VAL A 235 -32.67 -26.15 -21.24
#